data_AF-Q21PM9-F1
#
_entry.id   AF-Q21PM9-F1
#
_cell.length_a   1.000
_cell.length_b   1.000
_cell.length_c   1.000
_cell.angle_alpha   90.00
_cell.angle_beta   90.00
_cell.angle_gamma   90.00
#
_symmetry.space_group_name_H-M   'P 1'
#
loop_
_entity.id
_entity.type
_entity.pdbx_description
1 polymer ?
#
loop_
_entity_poly.entity_id
_entity_poly.type
_entity_poly.pdbx_seq_one_letter_code
_entity_poly.pdbx_strand_id
1 'polypeptide(L)'
;MGGFVAGIIFWGGFNTALEATNTETFCISCHEMENNVYQELQATIHFSNRSGVRATCPDCHVPHEWTDKIARKMQASKEVWGKIFGTINTREKFEAKRLELAQHEWARLKANDSLECRNCHNFEYMDFTRQSARASVQHSTALAAGEKTCIDCHKGIAHHLPNMKGVEGWQ
;
A
#
# COMPACT_ATOMS: atom_id res chain seq x y z
N MET A 1 4.08 -42.37 4.92
CA MET A 1 2.71 -41.81 4.85
C MET A 1 2.48 -40.68 5.85
N GLY A 2 2.77 -40.86 7.15
CA GLY A 2 2.56 -39.80 8.17
C GLY A 2 3.21 -38.44 7.84
N GLY A 3 4.48 -38.43 7.41
CA GLY A 3 5.16 -37.18 7.02
C GLY A 3 4.56 -36.47 5.81
N PHE A 4 4.02 -37.22 4.85
CA PHE A 4 3.35 -36.65 3.66
C PHE A 4 2.01 -36.02 4.03
N VAL A 5 1.21 -36.71 4.86
CA VAL A 5 -0.06 -36.18 5.38
C VAL A 5 0.18 -34.93 6.23
N ALA A 6 1.17 -34.96 7.11
CA ALA A 6 1.58 -33.79 7.90
C ALA A 6 2.04 -32.63 7.00
N GLY A 7 2.79 -32.92 5.94
CA GLY A 7 3.23 -31.92 4.96
C GLY A 7 2.06 -31.23 4.24
N ILE A 8 1.06 -32.00 3.81
CA ILE A 8 -0.16 -31.45 3.17
C ILE A 8 -0.93 -30.56 4.15
N ILE A 9 -1.13 -31.02 5.39
CA ILE A 9 -1.83 -30.25 6.42
C ILE A 9 -1.09 -28.94 6.70
N PHE A 10 0.23 -29.00 6.86
CA PHE A 10 1.05 -27.82 7.10
C PHE A 10 0.98 -26.84 5.91
N TRP A 11 1.15 -27.33 4.69
CA TRP A 11 1.08 -26.51 3.49
C TRP A 11 -0.27 -25.81 3.32
N GLY A 12 -1.36 -26.57 3.48
CA GLY A 12 -2.72 -26.04 3.40
C GLY A 12 -3.00 -25.02 4.51
N GLY A 13 -2.62 -25.33 5.75
CA GLY A 13 -2.79 -24.43 6.89
C GLY A 13 -1.98 -23.13 6.73
N PHE A 14 -0.72 -23.23 6.30
CA PHE A 14 0.13 -22.08 6.06
C PHE A 14 -0.44 -21.14 4.99
N ASN A 15 -0.81 -21.66 3.82
CA ASN A 15 -1.36 -20.83 2.74
C ASN A 15 -2.72 -20.23 3.11
N THR A 16 -3.54 -20.96 3.88
CA THR A 16 -4.82 -20.42 4.38
C THR A 16 -4.58 -19.24 5.33
N ALA A 17 -3.65 -19.36 6.27
CA ALA A 17 -3.30 -18.27 7.18
C ALA A 17 -2.66 -17.09 6.42
N LEU A 18 -1.80 -17.39 5.45
CA LEU A 18 -1.17 -16.39 4.59
C LEU A 18 -2.22 -15.56 3.85
N GLU A 19 -3.25 -16.22 3.32
CA GLU A 19 -4.31 -15.55 2.56
C GLU A 19 -5.31 -14.83 3.46
N ALA A 20 -5.67 -15.39 4.61
CA ALA A 20 -6.50 -14.70 5.59
C ALA A 20 -5.87 -13.36 6.04
N THR A 21 -4.55 -13.36 6.22
CA THR A 21 -3.77 -12.16 6.56
C THR A 21 -3.49 -11.22 5.38
N ASN A 22 -4.03 -11.52 4.18
CA ASN A 22 -4.05 -10.63 3.01
C ASN A 22 -5.42 -9.99 2.79
N THR A 23 -6.35 -10.08 3.74
CA THR A 23 -7.70 -9.52 3.57
C THR A 23 -7.81 -8.13 4.19
N GLU A 24 -8.65 -7.28 3.60
CA GLU A 24 -9.00 -5.99 4.22
C GLU A 24 -9.57 -6.18 5.62
N THR A 25 -10.44 -7.18 5.81
CA THR A 25 -11.01 -7.55 7.12
C THR A 25 -9.93 -7.82 8.17
N PHE A 26 -8.85 -8.50 7.81
CA PHE A 26 -7.72 -8.70 8.71
C PHE A 26 -6.97 -7.39 8.96
N CYS A 27 -6.67 -6.61 7.92
CA CYS A 27 -5.99 -5.32 8.06
C CYS A 27 -6.72 -4.37 9.03
N ILE A 28 -8.05 -4.28 8.94
CA ILE A 28 -8.88 -3.42 9.79
C ILE A 28 -9.30 -4.08 11.10
N SER A 29 -8.88 -5.33 11.38
CA SER A 29 -9.13 -5.95 12.69
C SER A 29 -8.39 -5.24 13.84
N CYS A 30 -7.36 -4.45 13.49
CA CYS A 30 -6.69 -3.53 14.39
C CYS A 30 -7.37 -2.16 14.36
N HIS A 31 -7.79 -1.68 15.54
CA HIS A 31 -8.44 -0.36 15.67
C HIS A 31 -7.58 0.80 15.15
N GLU A 32 -6.24 0.65 15.15
CA GLU A 32 -5.32 1.65 14.59
C GLU A 32 -5.50 1.81 13.08
N MET A 33 -5.81 0.74 12.36
CA MET A 33 -6.04 0.80 10.91
C MET A 33 -7.49 1.22 10.62
N GLU A 34 -8.45 0.62 11.34
CA GLU A 34 -9.89 0.88 11.17
C GLU A 34 -10.27 2.35 11.44
N ASN A 35 -9.77 2.93 12.52
CA ASN A 35 -10.16 4.28 12.95
C ASN A 35 -9.38 5.38 12.22
N ASN A 36 -8.28 5.05 11.55
CA ASN A 36 -7.42 6.01 10.86
C ASN A 36 -7.49 5.80 9.35
N VAL A 37 -6.54 5.05 8.79
CA VAL A 37 -6.31 4.94 7.34
C VAL A 37 -7.49 4.36 6.58
N TYR A 38 -8.28 3.48 7.20
CA TYR A 38 -9.49 2.94 6.56
C TYR A 38 -10.58 4.01 6.37
N GLN A 39 -10.78 4.89 7.35
CA GLN A 39 -11.71 6.02 7.20
C GLN A 39 -11.25 6.99 6.12
N GLU A 40 -9.92 7.19 6.00
CA GLU A 40 -9.35 8.07 4.98
C GLU A 40 -9.51 7.49 3.56
N LEU A 41 -9.36 6.17 3.41
CA LEU A 41 -9.56 5.47 2.15
C LEU A 41 -10.99 5.65 1.61
N GLN A 42 -11.99 5.62 2.49
CA GLN A 42 -13.42 5.72 2.14
C GLN A 42 -13.79 6.96 1.32
N ALA A 43 -13.06 8.06 1.53
CA ALA A 43 -13.29 9.32 0.82
C ALA A 43 -12.65 9.36 -0.58
N THR A 44 -11.95 8.31 -1.00
CA THR A 44 -11.15 8.30 -2.25
C THR A 44 -11.80 7.49 -3.38
N ILE A 45 -11.32 7.74 -4.60
CA ILE A 45 -11.73 6.97 -5.79
C ILE A 45 -11.34 5.50 -5.73
N HIS A 46 -10.40 5.14 -4.85
CA HIS A 46 -9.97 3.75 -4.66
C HIS A 46 -10.98 2.98 -3.83
N PHE A 47 -11.87 3.65 -3.08
CA PHE A 47 -12.95 3.02 -2.34
C PHE A 47 -14.28 3.03 -3.10
N SER A 48 -14.65 4.18 -3.67
CA SER A 48 -15.90 4.35 -4.41
C SER A 48 -15.64 5.01 -5.76
N ASN A 49 -16.04 4.33 -6.84
CA ASN A 49 -15.88 4.82 -8.20
C ASN A 49 -16.99 4.30 -9.12
N ARG A 50 -17.01 4.83 -10.34
CA ARG A 50 -18.04 4.56 -11.35
C ARG A 50 -18.05 3.13 -11.90
N SER A 51 -16.96 2.37 -11.80
CA SER A 51 -16.88 1.00 -12.33
C SER A 51 -17.32 -0.05 -11.32
N GLY A 52 -17.40 0.29 -10.03
CA GLY A 52 -17.71 -0.65 -8.95
C GLY A 52 -16.56 -1.59 -8.59
N VAL A 53 -15.42 -1.50 -9.29
CA VAL A 53 -14.18 -2.21 -8.97
C VAL A 53 -13.33 -1.30 -8.09
N ARG A 54 -13.04 -1.72 -6.88
CA ARG A 54 -12.26 -0.94 -5.91
C ARG A 54 -10.98 -1.65 -5.52
N ALA A 55 -9.98 -0.86 -5.12
CA ALA A 55 -8.83 -1.37 -4.42
C ALA A 55 -9.17 -1.47 -2.92
N THR A 56 -8.49 -2.38 -2.26
CA THR A 56 -8.56 -2.64 -0.82
C THR A 56 -7.15 -2.54 -0.24
N CYS A 57 -7.02 -2.62 1.09
CA CYS A 57 -5.72 -2.56 1.77
C CYS A 57 -4.61 -3.43 1.11
N PRO A 58 -4.81 -4.74 0.86
CA PRO A 58 -3.78 -5.59 0.28
C PRO A 58 -3.36 -5.20 -1.14
N ASP A 59 -4.27 -4.66 -1.96
CA ASP A 59 -3.97 -4.33 -3.35
C ASP A 59 -2.87 -3.26 -3.48
N CYS A 60 -2.72 -2.41 -2.46
CA CYS A 60 -1.67 -1.38 -2.40
C CYS A 60 -0.51 -1.73 -1.45
N HIS A 61 -0.76 -2.52 -0.40
CA HIS A 61 0.23 -2.79 0.66
C HIS A 61 0.86 -4.19 0.61
N VAL A 62 0.32 -5.12 -0.18
CA VAL A 62 0.78 -6.50 -0.28
C VAL A 62 1.02 -6.86 -1.75
N PRO A 63 2.28 -7.07 -2.16
CA PRO A 63 2.59 -7.51 -3.52
C PRO A 63 1.89 -8.83 -3.88
N HIS A 64 1.54 -9.01 -5.16
CA HIS A 64 0.86 -10.21 -5.64
C HIS A 64 1.82 -11.40 -5.76
N GLU A 65 3.01 -11.17 -6.32
CA GLU A 65 4.03 -12.19 -6.54
C GLU A 65 4.54 -12.77 -5.23
N TRP A 66 4.74 -14.10 -5.19
CA TRP A 66 4.98 -14.82 -3.94
C TRP A 66 6.21 -14.32 -3.19
N THR A 67 7.33 -14.12 -3.88
CA THR A 67 8.58 -13.67 -3.27
C THR A 67 8.43 -12.30 -2.61
N ASP A 68 7.85 -11.35 -3.33
CA ASP A 68 7.64 -9.98 -2.84
C ASP A 68 6.60 -9.93 -1.72
N LYS A 69 5.55 -10.75 -1.83
CA LYS A 69 4.52 -10.93 -0.79
C LYS A 69 5.15 -11.40 0.52
N ILE A 70 5.98 -12.45 0.46
CA ILE A 70 6.65 -12.98 1.65
C ILE A 70 7.64 -11.96 2.21
N ALA A 71 8.43 -11.28 1.37
CA ALA A 71 9.33 -10.22 1.82
C ALA A 71 8.58 -9.09 2.55
N ARG A 72 7.45 -8.63 2.02
CA ARG A 72 6.62 -7.60 2.66
C ARG A 72 6.01 -8.10 3.97
N LYS A 73 5.53 -9.34 4.04
CA LYS A 73 4.99 -9.91 5.29
C LYS A 73 6.06 -10.04 6.37
N MET A 74 7.30 -10.38 6.00
CA MET A 74 8.42 -10.38 6.94
C MET A 74 8.70 -8.97 7.48
N GLN A 75 8.63 -7.93 6.63
CA GLN A 75 8.75 -6.54 7.08
C GLN A 75 7.55 -6.11 7.97
N ALA A 76 6.34 -6.53 7.59
CA ALA A 76 5.10 -6.25 8.31
C ALA A 76 5.09 -6.82 9.74
N SER A 77 5.87 -7.86 10.01
CA SER A 77 5.99 -8.42 11.37
C SER A 77 6.40 -7.37 12.42
N LYS A 78 7.06 -6.27 12.01
CA LYS A 78 7.37 -5.12 12.87
C LYS A 78 6.12 -4.38 13.34
N GLU A 79 5.05 -4.37 12.54
CA GLU A 79 3.78 -3.73 12.88
C GLU A 79 3.11 -4.46 14.06
N VAL A 80 3.30 -5.79 14.18
CA VAL A 80 2.84 -6.57 15.34
C VAL A 80 3.53 -6.11 16.63
N TRP A 81 4.83 -5.85 16.58
CA TRP A 81 5.54 -5.26 17.72
C TRP A 81 5.03 -3.86 18.03
N GLY A 82 4.74 -3.06 17.00
CA GLY A 82 4.09 -1.75 17.15
C GLY A 82 2.74 -1.84 17.88
N LYS A 83 1.93 -2.85 17.56
CA LYS A 83 0.68 -3.16 18.25
C LYS A 83 0.90 -3.54 19.71
N ILE A 84 1.82 -4.47 19.98
CA ILE A 84 2.14 -4.96 21.33
C ILE A 84 2.60 -3.82 22.24
N PHE A 85 3.45 -2.92 21.73
CA PHE A 85 3.96 -1.77 22.49
C PHE A 85 3.09 -0.52 22.39
N GLY A 86 1.99 -0.55 21.62
CA GLY A 86 1.07 0.57 21.46
C GLY A 86 1.72 1.83 20.89
N THR A 87 2.55 1.68 19.85
CA THR A 87 3.31 2.80 19.24
C THR A 87 2.39 3.83 18.56
N ILE A 88 1.23 3.39 18.05
CA ILE A 88 0.21 4.22 17.37
C ILE A 88 -1.22 3.92 17.85
N ASN A 89 -1.37 3.44 19.09
CA ASN A 89 -2.66 2.93 19.59
C ASN A 89 -3.71 4.01 19.92
N THR A 90 -3.38 5.30 19.76
CA THR A 90 -4.33 6.42 19.85
C THR A 90 -4.19 7.31 18.63
N ARG A 91 -5.20 8.16 18.36
CA ARG A 91 -5.16 9.09 17.22
C ARG A 91 -3.96 10.04 17.32
N GLU A 92 -3.68 10.56 18.50
CA GLU A 92 -2.58 11.50 18.73
C GLU A 92 -1.23 10.85 18.44
N LYS A 93 -1.04 9.59 18.86
CA LYS A 93 0.19 8.83 18.56
C LYS A 93 0.32 8.51 17.08
N PHE A 94 -0.78 8.15 16.43
CA PHE A 94 -0.80 7.93 14.98
C PHE A 94 -0.42 9.20 14.23
N GLU A 95 -1.03 10.35 14.56
CA GLU A 95 -0.71 11.64 13.95
C GLU A 95 0.75 12.05 14.19
N ALA A 96 1.26 11.85 15.41
CA ALA A 96 2.66 12.14 15.73
C ALA A 96 3.65 11.31 14.88
N LYS A 97 3.25 10.12 14.43
CA LYS A 97 4.04 9.23 13.57
C LYS A 97 3.64 9.27 12.10
N ARG A 98 2.62 10.04 11.70
CA ARG A 98 2.04 9.98 10.35
C ARG A 98 3.09 10.19 9.25
N LEU A 99 3.93 11.21 9.40
CA LEU A 99 4.97 11.51 8.40
C LEU A 99 6.00 10.37 8.30
N GLU A 100 6.46 9.84 9.44
CA GLU A 100 7.40 8.70 9.50
C GLU A 100 6.81 7.48 8.77
N LEU A 101 5.55 7.13 9.10
CA LEU A 101 4.85 5.99 8.49
C LEU A 101 4.64 6.19 6.98
N ALA A 102 4.24 7.40 6.56
CA ALA A 102 4.05 7.70 5.15
C ALA A 102 5.37 7.63 4.38
N GLN A 103 6.47 8.12 4.95
CA GLN A 103 7.80 8.04 4.35
C GLN A 103 8.27 6.60 4.17
N HIS A 104 7.98 5.70 5.11
CA HIS A 104 8.29 4.27 4.94
C HIS A 104 7.56 3.68 3.73
N GLU A 105 6.26 3.93 3.60
CA GLU A 105 5.47 3.41 2.48
C GLU A 105 5.84 4.08 1.15
N TRP A 106 6.16 5.38 1.13
CA TRP A 106 6.65 6.04 -0.08
C TRP A 106 8.02 5.52 -0.51
N ALA A 107 8.93 5.30 0.42
CA ALA A 107 10.23 4.72 0.13
C ALA A 107 10.09 3.31 -0.45
N ARG A 108 9.19 2.50 0.12
CA ARG A 108 8.87 1.15 -0.37
C ARG A 108 8.32 1.20 -1.80
N LEU A 109 7.26 1.97 -2.03
CA LEU A 109 6.62 2.12 -3.34
C LEU A 109 7.55 2.77 -4.37
N LYS A 110 8.54 3.54 -3.95
CA LYS A 110 9.55 4.07 -4.87
C LYS A 110 10.60 3.02 -5.21
N ALA A 111 11.05 2.26 -4.22
CA ALA A 111 12.10 1.26 -4.39
C ALA A 111 11.70 0.11 -5.32
N ASN A 112 10.39 -0.18 -5.44
CA ASN A 112 9.86 -1.22 -6.32
C ASN A 112 9.17 -0.67 -7.59
N ASP A 113 9.49 0.57 -8.00
CA ASP A 113 8.86 1.25 -9.15
C ASP A 113 7.32 1.27 -9.11
N SER A 114 6.76 1.42 -7.91
CA SER A 114 5.31 1.49 -7.66
C SER A 114 4.56 0.29 -8.23
N LEU A 115 5.15 -0.91 -8.06
CA LEU A 115 4.62 -2.19 -8.53
C LEU A 115 3.12 -2.34 -8.27
N GLU A 116 2.68 -2.05 -7.05
CA GLU A 116 1.28 -2.17 -6.64
C GLU A 116 0.35 -1.21 -7.39
N CYS A 117 0.84 -0.01 -7.71
CA CYS A 117 0.09 0.91 -8.57
C CYS A 117 -0.02 0.35 -9.98
N ARG A 118 1.08 -0.19 -10.52
CA ARG A 118 1.18 -0.67 -11.91
C ARG A 118 0.40 -1.95 -12.18
N ASN A 119 0.10 -2.74 -11.15
CA ASN A 119 -0.79 -3.90 -11.24
C ASN A 119 -2.19 -3.54 -11.76
N CYS A 120 -2.63 -2.29 -11.58
CA CYS A 120 -3.89 -1.78 -12.12
C CYS A 120 -3.71 -0.60 -13.10
N HIS A 121 -2.69 0.24 -12.87
CA HIS A 121 -2.36 1.41 -13.68
C HIS A 121 -1.13 1.15 -14.56
N ASN A 122 -1.31 0.29 -15.56
CA ASN A 122 -0.23 0.03 -16.51
C ASN A 122 0.01 1.26 -17.37
N PHE A 123 1.26 1.74 -17.35
CA PHE A 123 1.71 2.92 -18.09
C PHE A 123 1.51 2.79 -19.61
N GLU A 124 1.76 1.61 -20.19
CA GLU A 124 1.65 1.37 -21.63
C GLU A 124 0.21 1.52 -22.14
N TYR A 125 -0.77 1.34 -21.26
CA TYR A 125 -2.19 1.40 -21.58
C TYR A 125 -2.84 2.70 -21.10
N MET A 126 -2.06 3.69 -20.64
CA MET A 126 -2.58 5.00 -20.28
C MET A 126 -2.91 5.83 -21.52
N ASP A 127 -4.15 6.30 -21.59
CA ASP A 127 -4.56 7.27 -22.61
C ASP A 127 -4.21 8.70 -22.17
N PHE A 128 -3.08 9.23 -22.65
CA PHE A 128 -2.63 10.58 -22.33
C PHE A 128 -3.55 11.69 -22.84
N THR A 129 -4.37 11.43 -23.88
CA THR A 129 -5.29 12.43 -24.43
C THR A 129 -6.42 12.78 -23.46
N ARG A 130 -6.69 11.90 -22.49
CA ARG A 130 -7.71 12.07 -21.45
C ARG A 130 -7.16 12.64 -20.15
N GLN A 131 -5.87 12.92 -20.09
CA GLN A 131 -5.22 13.47 -18.91
C GLN A 131 -5.17 14.99 -18.98
N SER A 132 -4.98 15.65 -17.83
CA SER A 132 -4.66 17.07 -17.84
C SER A 132 -3.32 17.31 -18.55
N ALA A 133 -3.12 18.48 -19.15
CA ALA A 133 -1.89 18.80 -19.87
C ALA A 133 -0.63 18.56 -19.02
N ARG A 134 -0.67 18.94 -17.73
CA ARG A 134 0.42 18.69 -16.79
C ARG A 134 0.69 17.20 -16.59
N ALA A 135 -0.35 16.41 -16.35
CA ALA A 135 -0.20 14.97 -16.12
C ALA A 135 0.33 14.26 -17.38
N SER A 136 -0.20 14.60 -18.56
CA SER A 136 0.25 14.05 -19.84
C SER A 136 1.74 14.32 -20.08
N VAL A 137 2.22 15.55 -19.82
CA VAL A 137 3.64 15.89 -19.94
C VAL A 137 4.49 15.10 -18.95
N GLN A 138 4.10 15.04 -17.67
CA GLN A 138 4.89 14.33 -16.65
C GLN A 138 4.95 12.82 -16.92
N HIS A 139 3.83 12.22 -17.34
CA HIS A 139 3.79 10.81 -17.69
C HIS A 139 4.61 10.50 -18.95
N SER A 140 4.52 11.32 -20.01
CA SER A 140 5.25 11.06 -21.26
C SER A 140 6.74 11.39 -21.20
N THR A 141 7.21 12.04 -20.14
CA THR A 141 8.62 12.46 -19.97
C THR A 141 9.26 11.74 -18.79
N ALA A 142 9.12 12.27 -17.58
CA ALA A 142 9.84 11.80 -16.39
C ALA A 142 9.48 10.35 -16.00
N LEU A 143 8.21 9.96 -16.15
CA LEU A 143 7.79 8.57 -15.92
C LEU A 143 8.23 7.65 -17.07
N ALA A 144 8.11 8.10 -18.32
CA ALA A 144 8.53 7.34 -19.51
C ALA A 144 10.05 7.07 -19.54
N ALA A 145 10.85 8.03 -19.08
CA ALA A 145 12.31 7.93 -18.99
C ALA A 145 12.78 7.09 -17.78
N GLY A 146 11.86 6.67 -16.90
CA GLY A 146 12.19 5.95 -15.67
C GLY A 146 12.85 6.80 -14.58
N GLU A 147 12.80 8.13 -14.70
CA GLU A 147 13.38 9.08 -13.73
C GLU A 147 12.52 9.22 -12.46
N LYS A 148 11.23 8.88 -12.57
CA LYS A 148 10.23 8.97 -11.50
C LYS A 148 9.35 7.73 -11.48
N THR A 149 8.84 7.44 -10.30
CA THR A 149 7.82 6.40 -10.04
C THR A 149 6.46 7.07 -9.80
N CYS A 150 5.36 6.30 -9.78
CA CYS A 150 4.03 6.83 -9.54
C CYS A 150 3.95 7.60 -8.20
N ILE A 151 4.58 7.07 -7.15
CA ILE A 151 4.53 7.64 -5.80
C ILE A 151 5.38 8.92 -5.64
N ASP A 152 6.27 9.24 -6.58
CA ASP A 152 7.02 10.50 -6.54
C ASP A 152 6.09 11.72 -6.68
N CYS A 153 4.98 11.56 -7.42
CA CYS A 153 3.98 12.61 -7.61
C CYS A 153 2.68 12.34 -6.84
N HIS A 154 2.23 11.07 -6.75
CA HIS A 154 0.92 10.72 -6.19
C HIS A 154 0.94 10.41 -4.68
N LYS A 155 1.59 11.27 -3.88
CA LYS A 155 1.56 11.16 -2.42
C LYS A 155 0.19 11.57 -1.87
N GLY A 156 -0.30 10.85 -0.87
CA GLY A 156 -1.60 11.11 -0.26
C GLY A 156 -2.80 10.68 -1.11
N ILE A 157 -2.63 9.71 -2.01
CA ILE A 157 -3.69 9.26 -2.93
C ILE A 157 -4.80 8.45 -2.26
N ALA A 158 -4.46 7.66 -1.22
CA ALA A 158 -5.39 6.81 -0.49
C ALA A 158 -5.64 7.30 0.95
N HIS A 159 -4.70 8.06 1.51
CA HIS A 159 -4.70 8.52 2.89
C HIS A 159 -4.32 9.99 2.96
N HIS A 160 -4.72 10.69 4.02
CA HIS A 160 -4.42 12.11 4.15
C HIS A 160 -2.91 12.35 4.15
N LEU A 161 -2.50 13.31 3.34
CA LEU A 161 -1.12 13.75 3.27
C LEU A 161 -0.68 14.33 4.64
N PRO A 162 0.44 13.87 5.22
CA PRO A 162 0.95 14.44 6.46
C PRO A 162 1.40 15.89 6.28
N ASN A 163 1.72 16.56 7.39
CA ASN A 163 2.41 17.84 7.33
C ASN A 163 3.76 17.67 6.61
N MET A 164 3.88 18.26 5.42
CA MET A 164 5.05 18.12 4.55
C MET A 164 6.14 19.17 4.82
N LYS A 165 5.99 20.00 5.84
CA LYS A 165 7.00 21.02 6.18
C LYS A 165 8.35 20.35 6.45
N GLY A 166 9.36 20.72 5.66
CA GLY A 166 10.72 20.19 5.80
C GLY A 166 10.97 18.86 5.09
N VAL A 167 10.01 18.35 4.30
CA VAL A 167 10.23 17.19 3.43
C VAL A 167 10.99 17.63 2.19
N GLU A 168 12.15 17.00 1.94
CA GLU A 168 12.98 17.29 0.78
C GLU A 168 12.21 17.08 -0.54
N GLY A 169 12.32 18.05 -1.44
CA GLY A 169 11.63 18.01 -2.74
C GLY A 169 10.12 18.28 -2.70
N TRP A 170 9.57 18.75 -1.56
CA TRP A 170 8.17 19.17 -1.45
C TRP A 170 8.07 20.69 -1.26
N GLN A 171 7.71 21.41 -2.33
CA GLN A 171 7.46 22.86 -2.37
C GLN A 171 6.15 23.15 -3.11
#